data_AF-A0A6V7PAT0-F1
#
_entry.id   AF-A0A6V7PAT0-F1
#
_cell.length_a   1.000
_cell.length_b   1.000
_cell.length_c   1.000
_cell.angle_alpha   90.00
_cell.angle_beta   90.00
_cell.angle_gamma   90.00
#
_symmetry.space_group_name_H-M   'P 1'
#
loop_
_entity.id
_entity.type
_entity.pdbx_description
1 polymer ?
#
loop_
_entity_poly.entity_id
_entity_poly.type
_entity_poly.pdbx_seq_one_letter_code
_entity_poly.pdbx_strand_id
1 'polypeptide(L)'
;MAADKNPSGSAGPEQAPQKQPPSKEHKKKKDEKKDEDLSDEDLALKQQLELYVERVQDSDPGVQKLALESMRNLAGEIAQEFQKRQYDDMPIDALMELVQQIVAFHMKHNAEPEAVDLLMEVEDLDLLVEYVDATNYKRACLYLTSSSSYLPSPDDILALDIAYTIYIKFEDLASALRIALYLDNIQYVKQVYTSTEDLLLKKQFSYIIARHGLALELDDDIVADESDRKLCRTLLTMLN
;
A
#
# COMPACT_ATOMS: atom_id res chain seq x y z
N MET A 1 -59.04 32.31 -49.81
CA MET A 1 -57.59 32.22 -50.04
C MET A 1 -56.92 31.90 -48.70
N ALA A 2 -56.22 30.77 -48.63
CA ALA A 2 -55.29 30.23 -47.61
C ALA A 2 -55.64 30.44 -46.10
N ALA A 3 -56.11 29.42 -45.36
CA ALA A 3 -55.35 28.33 -44.68
C ALA A 3 -54.53 28.84 -43.47
N ASP A 4 -54.56 28.27 -42.25
CA ASP A 4 -55.28 27.15 -41.63
C ASP A 4 -55.12 27.28 -40.08
N LYS A 5 -56.18 26.92 -39.33
CA LYS A 5 -56.29 26.37 -37.95
C LYS A 5 -55.40 26.87 -36.76
N ASN A 6 -55.95 27.80 -35.97
CA ASN A 6 -56.57 27.66 -34.62
C ASN A 6 -56.28 26.40 -33.73
N PRO A 7 -56.53 26.43 -32.39
CA PRO A 7 -55.92 27.24 -31.33
C PRO A 7 -55.53 26.41 -30.05
N SER A 8 -55.04 27.15 -29.05
CA SER A 8 -54.72 26.84 -27.65
C SER A 8 -55.68 25.92 -26.86
N GLY A 9 -55.12 25.18 -25.88
CA GLY A 9 -55.88 24.75 -24.69
C GLY A 9 -55.29 23.57 -23.91
N SER A 10 -54.64 23.89 -22.79
CA SER A 10 -54.54 23.14 -21.51
C SER A 10 -54.79 21.62 -21.44
N ALA A 11 -53.83 20.89 -20.85
CA ALA A 11 -54.00 19.99 -19.69
C ALA A 11 -52.72 19.15 -19.51
N GLY A 12 -52.25 19.02 -18.27
CA GLY A 12 -51.14 18.12 -17.93
C GLY A 12 -51.51 16.65 -18.13
N PRO A 13 -50.51 15.79 -18.29
CA PRO A 13 -50.32 14.68 -17.34
C PRO A 13 -48.80 14.47 -17.11
N GLU A 14 -48.21 13.55 -16.36
CA GLU A 14 -48.58 12.21 -15.93
C GLU A 14 -47.47 11.73 -14.97
N GLN A 15 -47.82 10.83 -14.06
CA GLN A 15 -46.87 10.11 -13.21
C GLN A 15 -45.96 9.17 -14.02
N ALA A 16 -44.85 8.80 -13.38
CA ALA A 16 -43.73 7.99 -13.88
C ALA A 16 -44.10 6.76 -14.71
N PRO A 17 -43.19 6.35 -15.61
CA PRO A 17 -42.48 5.11 -15.34
C PRO A 17 -40.96 5.18 -15.61
N GLN A 18 -40.27 4.29 -14.90
CA GLN A 18 -38.84 3.98 -14.92
C GLN A 18 -38.19 4.01 -16.31
N LYS A 19 -36.98 4.60 -16.39
CA LYS A 19 -36.03 4.41 -17.49
C LYS A 19 -34.74 3.78 -16.95
N GLN A 20 -34.50 2.52 -17.28
CA GLN A 20 -33.16 2.06 -17.67
C GLN A 20 -32.79 2.76 -18.99
N PRO A 21 -31.50 3.10 -19.26
CA PRO A 21 -30.56 2.15 -19.88
C PRO A 21 -29.06 2.49 -19.57
N PRO A 22 -28.05 1.91 -20.25
CA PRO A 22 -27.81 0.53 -20.66
C PRO A 22 -26.47 -0.04 -20.12
N SER A 23 -26.33 -1.35 -20.19
CA SER A 23 -25.06 -2.08 -20.18
C SER A 23 -24.25 -1.82 -21.47
N LYS A 24 -22.92 -1.70 -21.35
CA LYS A 24 -21.93 -2.57 -22.02
C LYS A 24 -20.49 -2.08 -21.88
N GLU A 25 -19.64 -3.05 -21.51
CA GLU A 25 -18.32 -3.31 -22.07
C GLU A 25 -17.30 -2.17 -22.05
N HIS A 26 -16.36 -2.19 -21.10
CA HIS A 26 -14.93 -1.89 -21.30
C HIS A 26 -14.16 -2.48 -20.11
N LYS A 27 -13.79 -3.77 -20.18
CA LYS A 27 -12.73 -4.33 -19.31
C LYS A 27 -12.10 -5.65 -19.80
N LYS A 28 -12.68 -6.36 -20.77
CA LYS A 28 -12.15 -7.66 -21.22
C LYS A 28 -11.04 -7.63 -22.29
N LYS A 29 -10.76 -6.49 -22.93
CA LYS A 29 -9.85 -6.45 -24.08
C LYS A 29 -8.38 -6.16 -23.76
N LYS A 30 -8.04 -5.93 -22.49
CA LYS A 30 -6.66 -5.58 -22.08
C LYS A 30 -5.82 -6.81 -21.72
N ASP A 31 -6.45 -7.90 -21.28
CA ASP A 31 -5.74 -9.13 -20.89
C ASP A 31 -5.37 -10.00 -22.11
N GLU A 32 -6.30 -10.29 -23.03
CA GLU A 32 -6.03 -11.20 -24.17
C GLU A 32 -4.95 -10.71 -25.14
N LYS A 33 -4.68 -9.40 -25.19
CA LYS A 33 -3.72 -8.83 -26.15
C LYS A 33 -2.28 -8.78 -25.62
N LYS A 34 -2.06 -9.00 -24.33
CA LYS A 34 -0.72 -9.04 -23.72
C LYS A 34 -0.07 -10.41 -23.81
N ASP A 35 -0.88 -11.47 -23.88
CA ASP A 35 -0.36 -12.85 -23.95
C ASP A 35 0.37 -13.15 -25.27
N GLU A 36 0.09 -12.42 -26.36
CA GLU A 36 0.75 -12.63 -27.66
C GLU A 36 2.18 -12.07 -27.75
N ASP A 37 2.60 -11.19 -26.82
CA ASP A 37 3.93 -10.55 -26.83
C ASP A 37 4.85 -11.00 -25.67
N LEU A 38 4.46 -12.01 -24.88
CA LEU A 38 5.29 -12.59 -23.81
C LEU A 38 6.38 -13.49 -24.40
N SER A 39 7.57 -13.49 -23.79
CA SER A 39 8.60 -14.48 -24.10
C SER A 39 8.13 -15.89 -23.68
N ASP A 40 8.64 -16.94 -24.31
CA ASP A 40 8.30 -18.33 -23.95
C ASP A 40 8.56 -18.63 -22.46
N GLU A 41 9.56 -17.97 -21.88
CA GLU A 41 9.91 -18.08 -20.46
C GLU A 41 8.88 -17.38 -19.56
N ASP A 42 8.49 -16.13 -19.88
CA ASP A 42 7.47 -15.40 -19.11
C ASP A 42 6.11 -16.10 -19.16
N LEU A 43 5.76 -16.65 -20.32
CA LEU A 43 4.53 -17.41 -20.50
C LEU A 43 4.54 -18.67 -19.61
N ALA A 44 5.66 -19.37 -19.52
CA ALA A 44 5.80 -20.55 -18.66
C ALA A 44 5.66 -20.18 -17.17
N LEU A 45 6.31 -19.10 -16.73
CA LEU A 45 6.21 -18.61 -15.35
C LEU A 45 4.77 -18.19 -15.01
N LYS A 46 4.09 -17.51 -15.94
CA LYS A 46 2.69 -17.11 -15.78
C LYS A 46 1.76 -18.32 -15.67
N GLN A 47 1.91 -19.33 -16.52
CA GLN A 47 1.12 -20.56 -16.46
C GLN A 47 1.34 -21.32 -15.15
N GLN A 48 2.58 -21.35 -14.65
CA GLN A 48 2.87 -21.95 -13.34
C GLN A 48 2.19 -21.19 -12.20
N LEU A 49 2.22 -19.86 -12.23
CA LEU A 49 1.51 -19.04 -11.25
C LEU A 49 0.01 -19.36 -11.25
N GLU A 50 -0.63 -19.35 -12.42
CA GLU A 50 -2.07 -19.64 -12.55
C GLU A 50 -2.43 -21.03 -11.98
N LEU A 51 -1.61 -22.04 -12.25
CA LEU A 51 -1.78 -23.38 -11.71
C LEU A 51 -1.69 -23.41 -10.17
N TYR A 52 -0.72 -22.71 -9.59
CA TYR A 52 -0.56 -22.69 -8.13
C TYR A 52 -1.67 -21.89 -7.44
N VAL A 53 -2.10 -20.78 -8.04
CA VAL A 53 -3.25 -19.99 -7.56
C VAL A 53 -4.52 -20.84 -7.51
N GLU A 54 -4.78 -21.67 -8.52
CA GLU A 54 -5.89 -22.61 -8.53
C GLU A 54 -5.76 -23.65 -7.40
N ARG A 55 -4.57 -24.23 -7.23
CA ARG A 55 -4.32 -25.28 -6.22
C ARG A 55 -4.38 -24.79 -4.78
N VAL A 56 -4.13 -23.50 -4.50
CA VAL A 56 -4.31 -22.95 -3.15
C VAL A 56 -5.79 -22.93 -2.74
N GLN A 57 -6.72 -22.94 -3.70
CA GLN A 57 -8.15 -23.01 -3.44
C GLN A 57 -8.70 -24.44 -3.38
N ASP A 58 -7.83 -25.46 -3.50
CA ASP A 58 -8.23 -26.86 -3.44
C ASP A 58 -8.86 -27.21 -2.09
N SER A 59 -9.75 -28.22 -2.05
CA SER A 59 -10.38 -28.66 -0.81
C SER A 59 -9.43 -29.46 0.10
N ASP A 60 -8.36 -30.04 -0.45
CA ASP A 60 -7.35 -30.78 0.31
C ASP A 60 -6.28 -29.83 0.90
N PRO A 61 -6.16 -29.72 2.23
CA PRO A 61 -5.12 -28.92 2.88
C PRO A 61 -3.69 -29.32 2.49
N GLY A 62 -3.46 -30.59 2.13
CA GLY A 62 -2.16 -31.06 1.65
C GLY A 62 -1.78 -30.42 0.31
N VAL A 63 -2.75 -30.30 -0.60
CA VAL A 63 -2.58 -29.64 -1.89
C VAL A 63 -2.38 -28.14 -1.71
N GLN A 64 -3.17 -27.49 -0.84
CA GLN A 64 -3.03 -26.07 -0.54
C GLN A 64 -1.62 -25.74 -0.04
N LYS A 65 -1.12 -26.52 0.92
CA LYS A 65 0.21 -26.31 1.49
C LYS A 65 1.30 -26.47 0.42
N LEU A 66 1.23 -27.52 -0.38
CA LEU A 66 2.19 -27.76 -1.46
C LEU A 66 2.18 -26.63 -2.49
N ALA A 67 1.00 -26.08 -2.80
CA ALA A 67 0.87 -24.96 -3.72
C ALA A 67 1.50 -23.68 -3.17
N LEU A 68 1.33 -23.38 -1.88
CA LEU A 68 1.99 -22.25 -1.22
C LEU A 68 3.52 -22.40 -1.21
N GLU A 69 4.03 -23.60 -0.88
CA GLU A 69 5.47 -23.90 -0.96
C GLU A 69 6.01 -23.74 -2.38
N SER A 70 5.25 -24.21 -3.38
CA SER A 70 5.63 -24.08 -4.80
C SER A 70 5.62 -22.63 -5.27
N MET A 71 4.67 -21.83 -4.79
CA MET A 71 4.58 -20.41 -5.13
C MET A 71 5.75 -19.61 -4.53
N ARG A 72 6.24 -19.99 -3.34
CA ARG A 72 7.48 -19.42 -2.79
C ARG A 72 8.69 -19.73 -3.66
N ASN A 73 8.81 -20.95 -4.18
CA ASN A 73 9.89 -21.30 -5.10
C ASN A 73 9.79 -20.49 -6.40
N LEU A 74 8.58 -20.34 -6.94
CA LEU A 74 8.32 -19.53 -8.13
C LEU A 74 8.71 -18.06 -7.93
N ALA A 75 8.41 -17.49 -6.75
CA ALA A 75 8.86 -16.14 -6.41
C ALA A 75 10.39 -16.00 -6.48
N GLY A 76 11.13 -16.98 -5.94
CA GLY A 76 12.59 -17.01 -6.02
C GLY A 76 13.14 -17.20 -7.44
N GLU A 77 12.48 -18.00 -8.29
CA GLU A 77 12.83 -18.14 -9.70
C GLU A 77 12.64 -16.82 -10.47
N ILE A 78 11.54 -16.11 -10.19
CA ILE A 78 11.26 -14.80 -10.78
C ILE A 78 12.27 -13.75 -10.33
N ALA A 79 12.64 -13.73 -9.05
CA ALA A 79 13.66 -12.84 -8.54
C ALA A 79 15.03 -13.10 -9.20
N GLN A 80 15.42 -14.36 -9.38
CA GLN A 80 16.66 -14.71 -10.10
C GLN A 80 16.62 -14.27 -11.57
N GLU A 81 15.48 -14.47 -12.24
CA GLU A 81 15.30 -14.05 -13.63
C GLU A 81 15.31 -12.52 -13.75
N PHE A 82 14.75 -11.80 -12.78
CA PHE A 82 14.81 -10.34 -12.70
C PHE A 82 16.26 -9.85 -12.67
N GLN A 83 17.07 -10.40 -11.76
CA GLN A 83 18.48 -10.04 -11.60
C GLN A 83 19.28 -10.33 -12.88
N LYS A 84 19.00 -11.46 -13.54
CA LYS A 84 19.62 -11.82 -14.82
C LYS A 84 19.26 -10.82 -15.93
N ARG A 85 17.98 -10.47 -16.07
CA ARG A 85 17.52 -9.49 -17.07
C ARG A 85 18.06 -8.09 -16.81
N GLN A 86 18.15 -7.69 -15.54
CA GLN A 86 18.74 -6.41 -15.16
C GLN A 86 20.23 -6.35 -15.56
N TYR A 87 20.98 -7.44 -15.35
CA TYR A 87 22.38 -7.55 -15.76
C TYR A 87 22.57 -7.51 -17.28
N ASP A 88 21.69 -8.20 -18.02
CA ASP A 88 21.73 -8.28 -19.48
C ASP A 88 21.03 -7.10 -20.20
N ASP A 89 20.53 -6.10 -19.45
CA ASP A 89 19.78 -4.94 -19.95
C ASP A 89 18.56 -5.33 -20.82
N MET A 90 17.85 -6.37 -20.37
CA MET A 90 16.66 -6.92 -21.02
C MET A 90 15.35 -6.31 -20.46
N PRO A 91 14.24 -6.33 -21.22
CA PRO A 91 12.95 -5.84 -20.73
C PRO A 91 12.45 -6.61 -19.50
N ILE A 92 12.15 -5.87 -18.43
CA ILE A 92 11.62 -6.41 -17.17
C ILE A 92 10.12 -6.16 -16.97
N ASP A 93 9.47 -5.37 -17.82
CA ASP A 93 8.07 -4.93 -17.63
C ASP A 93 7.10 -6.10 -17.46
N ALA A 94 7.17 -7.10 -18.34
CA ALA A 94 6.33 -8.30 -18.26
C ALA A 94 6.59 -9.11 -16.98
N LEU A 95 7.84 -9.17 -16.54
CA LEU A 95 8.23 -9.85 -15.32
C LEU A 95 7.70 -9.12 -14.08
N MET A 96 7.77 -7.79 -14.08
CA MET A 96 7.20 -6.96 -13.01
C MET A 96 5.67 -7.08 -12.90
N GLU A 97 4.97 -7.29 -14.02
CA GLU A 97 3.54 -7.62 -13.98
C GLU A 97 3.25 -8.96 -13.31
N LEU A 98 4.16 -9.92 -13.42
CA LEU A 98 4.05 -11.20 -12.73
C LEU A 98 4.37 -11.06 -11.24
N VAL A 99 5.41 -10.30 -10.88
CA VAL A 99 5.74 -9.94 -9.49
C VAL A 99 4.54 -9.32 -8.80
N GLN A 100 3.89 -8.34 -9.44
CA GLN A 100 2.68 -7.69 -8.94
C GLN A 100 1.54 -8.67 -8.64
N GLN A 101 1.34 -9.67 -9.50
CA GLN A 101 0.32 -10.70 -9.29
C GLN A 101 0.65 -11.58 -8.08
N ILE A 102 1.92 -11.96 -7.90
CA ILE A 102 2.39 -12.77 -6.78
C ILE A 102 2.29 -11.99 -5.46
N VAL A 103 2.74 -10.74 -5.43
CA VAL A 103 2.63 -9.86 -4.25
C VAL A 103 1.16 -9.70 -3.85
N ALA A 104 0.28 -9.39 -4.82
CA ALA A 104 -1.16 -9.28 -4.56
C ALA A 104 -1.76 -10.57 -3.99
N PHE A 105 -1.28 -11.72 -4.46
CA PHE A 105 -1.70 -13.02 -3.94
C PHE A 105 -1.22 -13.23 -2.50
N HIS A 106 0.07 -13.04 -2.23
CA HIS A 106 0.67 -13.24 -0.91
C HIS A 106 0.00 -12.37 0.16
N MET A 107 -0.23 -11.09 -0.17
CA MET A 107 -0.91 -10.14 0.72
C MET A 107 -2.38 -10.53 1.02
N LYS A 108 -3.06 -11.23 0.11
CA LYS A 108 -4.42 -11.76 0.33
C LYS A 108 -4.43 -13.05 1.15
N HIS A 109 -3.33 -13.79 1.18
CA HIS A 109 -3.23 -15.10 1.84
C HIS A 109 -2.37 -15.07 3.10
N ASN A 110 -2.20 -13.90 3.73
CA ASN A 110 -1.47 -13.74 4.99
C ASN A 110 0.01 -14.15 4.91
N ALA A 111 0.59 -14.02 3.71
CA ALA A 111 2.00 -14.27 3.44
C ALA A 111 2.73 -12.93 3.23
N GLU A 112 2.49 -11.97 4.14
CA GLU A 112 3.12 -10.65 4.05
C GLU A 112 4.66 -10.70 4.03
N PRO A 113 5.35 -11.57 4.83
CA PRO A 113 6.80 -11.71 4.74
C PRO A 113 7.29 -12.08 3.34
N GLU A 114 6.65 -13.04 2.69
CA GLU A 114 7.02 -13.49 1.35
C GLU A 114 6.81 -12.40 0.29
N ALA A 115 5.75 -11.59 0.43
CA ALA A 115 5.53 -10.43 -0.44
C ALA A 115 6.63 -9.37 -0.27
N VAL A 116 7.02 -9.10 0.98
CA VAL A 116 8.09 -8.13 1.29
C VAL A 116 9.45 -8.62 0.77
N ASP A 117 9.79 -9.89 1.01
CA ASP A 117 11.04 -10.48 0.54
C ASP A 117 11.17 -10.41 -0.99
N LEU A 118 10.11 -10.80 -1.71
CA LEU A 118 10.11 -10.71 -3.18
C LEU A 118 10.32 -9.28 -3.67
N LEU A 119 9.65 -8.31 -3.05
CA LEU A 119 9.80 -6.89 -3.42
C LEU A 119 11.19 -6.33 -3.10
N MET A 120 11.84 -6.80 -2.04
CA MET A 120 13.24 -6.47 -1.76
C MET A 120 14.19 -7.07 -2.80
N GLU A 121 13.96 -8.32 -3.21
CA GLU A 121 14.80 -8.99 -4.23
C GLU A 121 14.68 -8.37 -5.63
N VAL A 122 13.53 -7.77 -5.96
CA VAL A 122 13.33 -7.03 -7.21
C VAL A 122 13.54 -5.51 -7.08
N GLU A 123 14.08 -5.06 -5.94
CA GLU A 123 14.45 -3.66 -5.69
C GLU A 123 13.29 -2.64 -5.87
N ASP A 124 12.04 -3.05 -5.65
CA ASP A 124 10.83 -2.21 -5.84
C ASP A 124 9.91 -2.25 -4.61
N LEU A 125 10.50 -1.99 -3.43
CA LEU A 125 9.80 -2.11 -2.15
C LEU A 125 8.67 -1.07 -1.96
N ASP A 126 8.74 0.08 -2.63
CA ASP A 126 7.73 1.14 -2.60
C ASP A 126 6.33 0.62 -2.97
N LEU A 127 6.28 -0.35 -3.88
CA LEU A 127 5.05 -0.95 -4.37
C LEU A 127 4.22 -1.64 -3.27
N LEU A 128 4.86 -2.03 -2.16
CA LEU A 128 4.18 -2.62 -1.01
C LEU A 128 3.05 -1.73 -0.47
N VAL A 129 3.22 -0.40 -0.54
CA VAL A 129 2.24 0.57 -0.06
C VAL A 129 0.90 0.42 -0.79
N GLU A 130 0.87 -0.08 -2.03
CA GLU A 130 -0.34 -0.28 -2.80
C GLU A 130 -1.12 -1.54 -2.39
N TYR A 131 -0.43 -2.57 -1.90
CA TYR A 131 -1.02 -3.87 -1.58
C TYR A 131 -1.41 -4.06 -0.12
N VAL A 132 -0.94 -3.19 0.78
CA VAL A 132 -1.34 -3.20 2.20
C VAL A 132 -2.76 -2.67 2.41
N ASP A 133 -3.47 -3.31 3.34
CA ASP A 133 -4.79 -2.95 3.83
C ASP A 133 -4.87 -2.97 5.37
N ALA A 134 -6.03 -2.61 5.93
CA ALA A 134 -6.26 -2.51 7.37
C ALA A 134 -6.07 -3.83 8.13
N THR A 135 -6.09 -4.98 7.46
CA THR A 135 -5.98 -6.32 8.05
C THR A 135 -4.55 -6.86 8.07
N ASN A 136 -3.68 -6.36 7.19
CA ASN A 136 -2.33 -6.89 7.01
C ASN A 136 -1.21 -5.87 7.29
N TYR A 137 -1.47 -4.55 7.25
CA TYR A 137 -0.42 -3.53 7.36
C TYR A 137 0.45 -3.67 8.61
N LYS A 138 -0.14 -4.04 9.76
CA LYS A 138 0.61 -4.22 11.01
C LYS A 138 1.61 -5.35 10.93
N ARG A 139 1.26 -6.44 10.22
CA ARG A 139 2.13 -7.61 10.03
C ARG A 139 3.24 -7.30 9.04
N ALA A 140 2.90 -6.64 7.93
CA ALA A 140 3.88 -6.17 6.96
C ALA A 140 4.90 -5.20 7.60
N CYS A 141 4.44 -4.17 8.32
CA CYS A 141 5.34 -3.25 9.02
C CYS A 141 6.15 -3.92 10.13
N LEU A 142 5.56 -4.87 10.87
CA LEU A 142 6.31 -5.62 11.88
C LEU A 142 7.46 -6.40 11.23
N TYR A 143 7.20 -7.04 10.09
CA TYR A 143 8.22 -7.75 9.34
C TYR A 143 9.31 -6.79 8.82
N LEU A 144 8.93 -5.69 8.17
CA LEU A 144 9.86 -4.65 7.69
C LEU A 144 10.77 -4.08 8.79
N THR A 145 10.18 -3.70 9.92
CA THR A 145 10.92 -3.10 11.03
C THR A 145 11.80 -4.12 11.74
N SER A 146 11.43 -5.40 11.73
CA SER A 146 12.29 -6.48 12.25
C SER A 146 13.44 -6.82 11.31
N SER A 147 13.19 -6.80 9.99
CA SER A 147 14.19 -7.10 8.97
C SER A 147 15.20 -5.98 8.79
N SER A 148 14.81 -4.71 8.99
CA SER A 148 15.73 -3.56 8.83
C SER A 148 17.00 -3.65 9.67
N SER A 149 16.97 -4.31 10.83
CA SER A 149 18.17 -4.54 11.67
C SER A 149 19.21 -5.48 11.04
N TYR A 150 18.84 -6.18 9.98
CA TYR A 150 19.67 -7.14 9.25
C TYR A 150 19.97 -6.68 7.81
N LEU A 151 19.37 -5.59 7.36
CA LEU A 151 19.63 -5.01 6.05
C LEU A 151 20.87 -4.11 6.11
N PRO A 152 21.69 -4.07 5.04
CA PRO A 152 22.73 -3.08 4.91
C PRO A 152 22.13 -1.71 4.61
N SER A 153 22.88 -0.66 4.91
CA SER A 153 22.51 0.69 4.44
C SER A 153 22.79 0.82 2.94
N PRO A 154 21.87 1.39 2.13
CA PRO A 154 20.70 2.20 2.51
C PRO A 154 19.36 1.44 2.69
N ASP A 155 19.32 0.13 2.47
CA ASP A 155 18.07 -0.66 2.45
C ASP A 155 17.39 -0.72 3.82
N ASP A 156 18.17 -0.66 4.90
CA ASP A 156 17.67 -0.57 6.27
C ASP A 156 16.78 0.67 6.49
N ILE A 157 17.25 1.83 6.01
CA ILE A 157 16.54 3.11 6.06
C ILE A 157 15.31 3.05 5.16
N LEU A 158 15.45 2.53 3.93
CA LEU A 158 14.33 2.39 3.00
C LEU A 158 13.20 1.55 3.62
N ALA A 159 13.51 0.39 4.21
CA ALA A 159 12.51 -0.46 4.86
C ALA A 159 11.75 0.28 5.98
N LEU A 160 12.45 1.13 6.74
CA LEU A 160 11.84 1.96 7.79
C LEU A 160 11.02 3.11 7.22
N ASP A 161 11.47 3.75 6.13
CA ASP A 161 10.72 4.79 5.42
C ASP A 161 9.40 4.26 4.85
N ILE A 162 9.41 3.07 4.25
CA ILE A 162 8.19 2.39 3.79
C ILE A 162 7.28 2.05 4.97
N ALA A 163 7.82 1.49 6.06
CA ALA A 163 7.03 1.19 7.26
C ALA A 163 6.38 2.46 7.85
N TYR A 164 7.10 3.58 7.89
CA TYR A 164 6.57 4.89 8.30
C TYR A 164 5.41 5.31 7.39
N THR A 165 5.61 5.26 6.08
CA THR A 165 4.61 5.64 5.07
C THR A 165 3.33 4.83 5.22
N ILE A 166 3.45 3.52 5.44
CA ILE A 166 2.32 2.64 5.68
C ILE A 166 1.61 3.01 6.99
N TYR A 167 2.33 3.25 8.09
CA TYR A 167 1.69 3.64 9.35
C TYR A 167 0.94 4.98 9.26
N ILE A 168 1.48 5.96 8.53
CA ILE A 168 0.79 7.22 8.25
C ILE A 168 -0.49 6.97 7.43
N LYS A 169 -0.41 6.14 6.38
CA LYS A 169 -1.56 5.78 5.52
C LYS A 169 -2.74 5.22 6.33
N PHE A 170 -2.47 4.46 7.39
CA PHE A 170 -3.49 3.85 8.25
C PHE A 170 -3.75 4.61 9.56
N GLU A 171 -3.24 5.83 9.70
CA GLU A 171 -3.40 6.68 10.89
C GLU A 171 -2.93 6.03 12.19
N ASP A 172 -1.99 5.06 12.13
CA ASP A 172 -1.34 4.49 13.31
C ASP A 172 -0.18 5.41 13.73
N LEU A 173 -0.56 6.61 14.19
CA LEU A 173 0.36 7.71 14.47
C LEU A 173 1.36 7.38 15.58
N ALA A 174 0.99 6.54 16.55
CA ALA A 174 1.90 6.12 17.62
C ALA A 174 3.03 5.23 17.07
N SER A 175 2.71 4.31 16.16
CA SER A 175 3.72 3.48 15.49
C SER A 175 4.56 4.32 14.53
N ALA A 176 3.95 5.22 13.76
CA ALA A 176 4.66 6.15 12.89
C ALA A 176 5.66 7.04 13.67
N LEU A 177 5.25 7.58 14.82
CA LEU A 177 6.14 8.39 15.67
C LEU A 177 7.37 7.60 16.13
N ARG A 178 7.18 6.33 16.50
CA ARG A 178 8.30 5.47 16.93
C ARG A 178 9.32 5.27 15.82
N ILE A 179 8.86 5.05 14.58
CA ILE A 179 9.76 4.93 13.43
C ILE A 179 10.45 6.27 13.12
N ALA A 180 9.70 7.38 13.14
CA ALA A 180 10.25 8.72 12.91
C ALA A 180 11.36 9.09 13.90
N LEU A 181 11.16 8.76 15.19
CA LEU A 181 12.17 8.96 16.23
C LEU A 181 13.38 8.04 16.05
N TYR A 182 13.14 6.78 15.65
CA TYR A 182 14.23 5.83 15.38
C TYR A 182 15.12 6.28 14.21
N LEU A 183 14.52 6.85 13.16
CA LEU A 183 15.22 7.43 12.01
C LEU A 183 15.87 8.80 12.31
N ASP A 184 15.64 9.36 13.51
CA ASP A 184 16.01 10.74 13.87
C ASP A 184 15.54 11.80 12.85
N ASN A 185 14.41 11.53 12.19
CA ASN A 185 13.89 12.40 11.13
C ASN A 185 12.86 13.39 11.71
N ILE A 186 13.34 14.62 11.98
CA ILE A 186 12.54 15.70 12.54
C ILE A 186 11.31 16.03 11.67
N GLN A 187 11.40 15.93 10.34
CA GLN A 187 10.28 16.24 9.45
C GLN A 187 9.15 15.22 9.63
N TYR A 188 9.49 13.94 9.76
CA TYR A 188 8.50 12.90 10.02
C TYR A 188 7.85 13.05 11.40
N VAL A 189 8.62 13.44 12.41
CA VAL A 189 8.10 13.74 13.76
C VAL A 189 7.11 14.89 13.69
N LYS A 190 7.45 15.99 12.99
CA LYS A 190 6.56 17.13 12.77
C LYS A 190 5.28 16.71 12.06
N GLN A 191 5.41 15.95 10.96
CA GLN A 191 4.27 15.44 10.20
C GLN A 191 3.32 14.65 11.11
N VAL A 192 3.80 13.66 11.86
CA VAL A 192 2.98 12.87 12.78
C VAL A 192 2.28 13.75 13.81
N TYR A 193 3.00 14.73 14.38
CA TYR A 193 2.45 15.63 15.38
C TYR A 193 1.34 16.54 14.82
N THR A 194 1.45 16.93 13.55
CA THR A 194 0.42 17.72 12.84
C THR A 194 -0.72 16.88 12.29
N SER A 195 -0.55 15.58 12.09
CA SER A 195 -1.59 14.68 11.57
C SER A 195 -2.74 14.38 12.54
N THR A 196 -2.66 14.85 13.79
CA THR A 196 -3.74 14.68 14.77
C THR A 196 -4.15 16.02 15.37
N GLU A 197 -5.44 16.15 15.68
CA GLU A 197 -5.99 17.24 16.49
C GLU A 197 -6.30 16.77 17.93
N ASP A 198 -6.16 15.48 18.22
CA ASP A 198 -6.41 14.94 19.55
C ASP A 198 -5.35 15.43 20.53
N LEU A 199 -5.80 16.27 21.46
CA LEU A 199 -4.98 16.85 22.50
C LEU A 199 -4.33 15.80 23.41
N LEU A 200 -4.99 14.69 23.69
CA LEU A 200 -4.42 13.63 24.52
C LEU A 200 -3.23 12.98 23.83
N LEU A 201 -3.38 12.64 22.54
CA LEU A 201 -2.30 12.13 21.71
C LEU A 201 -1.16 13.15 21.61
N LYS A 202 -1.45 14.44 21.40
CA LYS A 202 -0.41 15.49 21.38
C LYS A 202 0.37 15.57 22.69
N LYS A 203 -0.30 15.46 23.84
CA LYS A 203 0.36 15.43 25.17
C LYS A 203 1.26 14.19 25.30
N GLN A 204 0.78 13.02 24.87
CA GLN A 204 1.57 11.78 24.87
C GLN A 204 2.78 11.87 23.95
N PHE A 205 2.61 12.36 22.73
CA PHE A 205 3.69 12.56 21.77
C PHE A 205 4.72 13.57 22.29
N SER A 206 4.29 14.71 22.81
CA SER A 206 5.18 15.69 23.45
C SER A 206 6.04 15.06 24.54
N TYR A 207 5.46 14.21 25.39
CA TYR A 207 6.21 13.51 26.43
C TYR A 207 7.22 12.50 25.87
N ILE A 208 6.82 11.70 24.87
CA ILE A 208 7.71 10.71 24.22
C ILE A 208 8.89 11.41 23.54
N ILE A 209 8.62 12.49 22.80
CA ILE A 209 9.64 13.27 22.07
C ILE A 209 10.61 13.92 23.05
N ALA A 210 10.10 14.52 24.14
CA ALA A 210 10.95 15.10 25.20
C ALA A 210 11.89 14.07 25.81
N ARG A 211 11.37 12.87 26.10
CA ARG A 211 12.17 11.78 26.68
C ARG A 211 13.20 11.23 25.69
N HIS A 212 12.94 11.31 24.39
CA HIS A 212 13.91 10.99 23.36
C HIS A 212 15.06 12.01 23.30
N GLY A 213 14.90 13.20 23.90
CA GLY A 213 15.90 14.27 23.90
C GLY A 213 15.92 15.10 22.61
N LEU A 214 14.87 15.00 21.79
CA LEU A 214 14.80 15.74 20.53
C LEU A 214 14.22 17.15 20.78
N ALA A 215 14.98 18.18 20.43
CA ALA A 215 14.53 19.57 20.51
C ALA A 215 13.57 19.87 19.34
N LEU A 216 12.27 19.68 19.56
CA LEU A 216 11.25 19.90 18.54
C LEU A 216 10.70 21.33 18.62
N GLU A 217 10.98 22.13 17.60
CA GLU A 217 10.32 23.41 17.39
C GLU A 217 9.03 23.20 16.59
N LEU A 218 7.91 23.53 17.23
CA LEU A 218 6.57 23.46 16.67
C LEU A 218 6.05 24.87 16.43
N ASP A 219 5.44 25.09 15.27
CA ASP A 219 4.80 26.36 14.93
C ASP A 219 3.68 26.69 15.92
N ASP A 220 3.49 28.00 16.13
CA ASP A 220 2.59 28.53 17.14
C ASP A 220 1.12 28.16 16.91
N ASP A 221 0.72 27.76 15.71
CA ASP A 221 -0.67 27.51 15.37
C ASP A 221 -1.09 26.03 15.47
N ILE A 222 -0.19 25.13 15.89
CA ILE A 222 -0.42 23.67 15.88
C ILE A 222 -1.44 23.22 16.96
N VAL A 223 -1.62 24.01 18.02
CA VAL A 223 -2.63 23.77 19.06
C VAL A 223 -3.45 25.04 19.22
N ALA A 224 -4.75 24.96 18.96
CA ALA A 224 -5.64 26.13 18.93
C ALA A 224 -5.73 26.84 20.29
N ASP A 225 -5.85 26.08 21.37
CA ASP A 225 -5.90 26.63 22.73
C ASP A 225 -4.50 27.00 23.26
N GLU A 226 -4.36 28.22 23.75
CA GLU A 226 -3.07 28.76 24.22
C GLU A 226 -2.55 28.04 25.48
N SER A 227 -3.46 27.63 26.38
CA SER A 227 -3.10 26.91 27.61
C SER A 227 -2.58 25.51 27.28
N ASP A 228 -3.26 24.80 26.41
CA ASP A 228 -2.84 23.47 25.95
C ASP A 228 -1.55 23.52 25.13
N ARG A 229 -1.37 24.55 24.29
CA ARG A 229 -0.12 24.79 23.57
C ARG A 229 1.05 24.98 24.53
N LYS A 230 0.86 25.80 25.56
CA LYS A 230 1.87 26.02 26.60
C LYS A 230 2.22 24.73 27.34
N LEU A 231 1.24 23.88 27.63
CA LEU A 231 1.46 22.59 28.26
C LEU A 231 2.26 21.63 27.36
N CYS A 232 1.91 21.51 26.09
CA CYS A 232 2.66 20.70 25.11
C CYS A 232 4.10 21.20 24.94
N ARG A 233 4.32 22.52 24.86
CA ARG A 233 5.67 23.11 24.84
C ARG A 233 6.45 22.80 26.12
N THR A 234 5.81 22.96 27.27
CA THR A 234 6.42 22.66 28.57
C THR A 234 6.85 21.19 28.61
N LEU A 235 5.98 20.27 28.16
CA LEU A 235 6.30 18.85 28.07
C LEU A 235 7.51 18.59 27.17
N LEU A 236 7.57 19.20 25.99
CA LEU A 236 8.70 19.07 25.05
C LEU A 236 10.03 19.54 25.65
N THR A 237 10.00 20.55 26.54
CA THR A 237 11.20 21.11 27.17
C THR A 237 11.54 20.53 28.54
N MET A 238 10.67 19.70 29.14
CA MET A 238 10.80 19.31 30.56
C MET A 238 11.98 18.37 30.87
N LEU A 239 12.63 17.81 29.85
CA LEU A 239 13.70 16.81 30.00
C LEU A 239 15.00 17.18 29.26
N ASN A 240 15.06 18.39 28.67
CA ASN A 240 16.24 18.94 27.98
C ASN A 240 16.99 19.95 28.86
#